data_AF-A0A168GYY1-F1
#
_entry.id   AF-A0A168GYY1-F1
#
_cell.length_a   1.000
_cell.length_b   1.000
_cell.length_c   1.000
_cell.angle_alpha   90.00
_cell.angle_beta   90.00
_cell.angle_gamma   90.00
#
_symmetry.space_group_name_H-M   'P 1'
#
loop_
_entity.id
_entity.type
_entity.pdbx_description
1 polymer ?
#
loop_
_entity_poly.entity_id
_entity_poly.type
_entity_poly.pdbx_seq_one_letter_code
_entity_poly.pdbx_strand_id
1 'polypeptide(L)'
;MKSCVVFSALAVAVSAKTVLLVPYYISPYTWKADWDALISTIDKHPALDFHVIVNNGNGPPYNSSLAEPGSPTPRDLIDWADHLGQNWGGVDQDISIRGIFFDEINTDHAQLRRNLDLTRYAKSVVGGGLVVLNPGVAVQPGSETLFDAANSILKLETCYTKDHDQAARWYRAPLPSRLDTFYKREPQQPAQQQQPGGPVFSRNP
;
A
#
# COMPACT_ATOMS: atom_id res chain seq x y z
N MET A 1 7.51 -51.14 26.55
CA MET A 1 6.62 -49.96 26.62
C MET A 1 7.02 -49.02 25.49
N LYS A 2 6.14 -48.79 24.50
CA LYS A 2 6.40 -47.86 23.39
C LYS A 2 5.58 -46.60 23.65
N SER A 3 6.25 -45.50 23.98
CA SER A 3 5.61 -44.20 24.17
C SER A 3 5.45 -43.51 22.82
N CYS A 4 4.21 -43.29 22.39
CA CYS A 4 3.90 -42.41 21.28
C CYS A 4 3.70 -40.98 21.83
N VAL A 5 4.59 -40.06 21.48
CA VAL A 5 4.39 -38.62 21.68
C VAL A 5 3.69 -38.08 20.44
N VAL A 6 2.47 -37.59 20.59
CA VAL A 6 1.73 -36.92 19.52
C VAL A 6 2.04 -35.42 19.61
N PHE A 7 2.77 -34.89 18.64
CA PHE A 7 2.90 -33.44 18.45
C PHE A 7 1.64 -32.92 17.78
N SER A 8 0.82 -32.17 18.52
CA SER A 8 -0.25 -31.36 17.93
C SER A 8 0.37 -30.08 17.37
N ALA A 9 0.41 -29.93 16.05
CA ALA A 9 0.81 -28.70 15.40
C ALA A 9 -0.35 -27.69 15.49
N LEU A 10 -0.13 -26.55 16.16
CA LEU A 10 -1.06 -25.44 16.17
C LEU A 10 -0.92 -24.69 14.84
N ALA A 11 -1.91 -24.79 13.96
CA ALA A 11 -1.97 -23.98 12.75
C ALA A 11 -2.31 -22.54 13.15
N VAL A 12 -1.32 -21.66 13.22
CA VAL A 12 -1.56 -20.21 13.33
C VAL A 12 -2.10 -19.74 11.99
N ALA A 13 -3.39 -19.38 11.96
CA ALA A 13 -3.94 -18.65 10.84
C ALA A 13 -3.31 -17.25 10.83
N VAL A 14 -2.37 -17.01 9.92
CA VAL A 14 -1.86 -15.67 9.63
C VAL A 14 -2.99 -14.90 8.95
N SER A 15 -3.73 -14.11 9.73
CA SER A 15 -4.63 -13.12 9.15
C SER A 15 -3.78 -11.98 8.59
N ALA A 16 -3.84 -11.77 7.28
CA ALA A 16 -3.17 -10.64 6.69
C ALA A 16 -3.85 -9.35 7.16
N LYS A 17 -3.09 -8.45 7.81
CA LYS A 17 -3.58 -7.14 8.23
C LYS A 17 -3.67 -6.24 7.00
N THR A 18 -4.86 -5.67 6.76
CA THR A 18 -5.04 -4.64 5.73
C THR A 18 -4.63 -3.29 6.30
N VAL A 19 -3.80 -2.57 5.55
CA VAL A 19 -3.36 -1.22 5.89
C VAL A 19 -4.18 -0.22 5.08
N LEU A 20 -4.55 0.91 5.70
CA LEU A 20 -5.14 2.04 5.00
C LEU A 20 -4.04 2.90 4.38
N LEU A 21 -3.90 2.86 3.06
CA LEU A 21 -3.03 3.74 2.30
C LEU A 21 -3.78 5.04 1.99
N VAL A 22 -3.23 6.18 2.41
CA VAL A 22 -3.89 7.49 2.30
C VAL A 22 -2.98 8.46 1.53
N PRO A 23 -3.19 8.68 0.22
CA PRO A 23 -2.49 9.73 -0.53
C PRO A 23 -3.01 11.10 -0.09
N TYR A 24 -2.34 11.71 0.89
CA TYR A 24 -2.82 12.90 1.59
C TYR A 24 -2.14 14.17 1.08
N TYR A 25 -2.44 14.51 -0.19
CA TYR A 25 -1.79 15.59 -0.93
C TYR A 25 -2.44 16.96 -0.69
N ILE A 26 -2.81 17.23 0.56
CA ILE A 26 -3.39 18.52 0.96
C ILE A 26 -2.44 19.24 1.92
N SER A 27 -2.31 20.56 1.72
CA SER A 27 -1.41 21.39 2.55
C SER A 27 -1.89 21.45 4.01
N PRO A 28 -1.02 21.14 4.99
CA PRO A 28 -1.36 21.25 6.42
C PRO A 28 -1.59 22.69 6.88
N TYR A 29 -1.02 23.67 6.16
CA TYR A 29 -1.15 25.08 6.52
C TYR A 29 -2.48 25.68 6.03
N THR A 30 -2.95 25.25 4.85
CA THR A 30 -4.19 25.75 4.27
C THR A 30 -5.40 24.98 4.76
N TRP A 31 -5.25 23.67 5.00
CA TRP A 31 -6.34 22.74 5.28
C TRP A 31 -6.19 22.09 6.66
N LYS A 32 -5.93 22.91 7.68
CA LYS A 32 -5.67 22.42 9.05
C LYS A 32 -6.81 21.55 9.59
N ALA A 33 -8.07 21.93 9.33
CA ALA A 33 -9.23 21.18 9.81
C ALA A 33 -9.29 19.75 9.27
N ASP A 34 -8.88 19.54 8.01
CA ASP A 34 -8.82 18.21 7.41
C ASP A 34 -7.70 17.38 8.05
N TRP A 35 -6.54 17.99 8.28
CA TRP A 35 -5.42 17.33 8.99
C TRP A 35 -5.80 16.94 10.42
N ASP A 36 -6.45 17.83 11.16
CA ASP A 36 -6.97 17.54 12.51
C ASP A 36 -7.97 16.36 12.48
N ALA A 37 -8.81 16.28 11.43
CA ALA A 37 -9.74 15.18 11.24
C ALA A 37 -9.04 13.85 10.93
N LEU A 38 -7.99 13.86 10.09
CA LEU A 38 -7.16 12.68 9.82
C LEU A 38 -6.48 12.19 11.10
N ILE A 39 -5.81 13.07 11.83
CA ILE A 39 -5.13 12.75 13.10
C ILE A 39 -6.14 12.18 14.11
N SER A 40 -7.28 12.85 14.30
CA SER A 40 -8.33 12.38 15.21
C SER A 40 -8.87 11.00 14.80
N THR A 41 -8.93 10.70 13.50
CA THR A 41 -9.35 9.39 12.99
C THR A 41 -8.30 8.33 13.32
N ILE A 42 -7.02 8.61 13.12
CA ILE A 42 -5.91 7.71 13.49
C ILE A 42 -5.95 7.39 14.99
N ASP A 43 -6.07 8.41 15.84
CA ASP A 43 -6.10 8.25 17.30
C ASP A 43 -7.30 7.42 17.79
N LYS A 44 -8.46 7.56 17.13
CA LYS A 44 -9.68 6.80 17.45
C LYS A 44 -9.66 5.36 16.97
N HIS A 45 -8.76 5.01 16.05
CA HIS A 45 -8.69 3.69 15.44
C HIS A 45 -7.31 3.03 15.59
N PRO A 46 -6.80 2.82 16.82
CA PRO A 46 -5.44 2.30 17.05
C PRO A 46 -5.24 0.86 16.58
N ALA A 47 -6.32 0.13 16.25
CA ALA A 47 -6.24 -1.21 15.67
C ALA A 47 -5.89 -1.20 14.17
N LEU A 48 -6.10 -0.07 13.48
CA LEU A 48 -5.82 0.09 12.05
C LEU A 48 -4.42 0.68 11.86
N ASP A 49 -3.71 0.19 10.85
CA ASP A 49 -2.47 0.82 10.40
C ASP A 49 -2.81 1.82 9.29
N PHE A 50 -2.29 3.03 9.40
CA PHE A 50 -2.42 4.08 8.39
C PHE A 50 -1.05 4.36 7.78
N HIS A 51 -0.93 4.23 6.47
CA HIS A 51 0.22 4.70 5.70
C HIS A 51 -0.20 5.99 4.99
N VAL A 52 0.12 7.13 5.61
CA VAL A 52 -0.18 8.46 5.07
C VAL A 52 0.97 8.90 4.16
N ILE A 53 0.68 9.13 2.88
CA ILE A 53 1.65 9.66 1.93
C ILE A 53 1.49 11.18 1.92
N VAL A 54 2.57 11.88 2.24
CA VAL A 54 2.65 13.33 2.16
C VAL A 54 3.41 13.71 0.90
N ASN A 55 2.97 14.80 0.25
CA ASN A 55 3.64 15.36 -0.91
C ASN A 55 3.79 16.88 -0.78
N ASN A 56 5.01 17.38 -0.55
CA ASN A 56 5.29 18.82 -0.45
C ASN A 56 5.68 19.42 -1.82
N GLY A 57 4.73 19.44 -2.76
CA GLY A 57 4.98 20.03 -4.09
C GLY A 57 5.77 19.12 -5.04
N ASN A 58 5.36 17.86 -5.14
CA ASN A 58 5.95 16.77 -5.96
C ASN A 58 7.33 16.30 -5.48
N GLY A 59 7.57 16.34 -4.18
CA GLY A 59 8.85 15.94 -3.59
C GLY A 59 9.14 16.68 -2.29
N PRO A 60 10.36 16.55 -1.75
CA PRO A 60 10.83 17.39 -0.66
C PRO A 60 11.25 18.77 -1.22
N PRO A 61 11.39 19.80 -0.36
CA PRO A 61 11.93 21.09 -0.78
C PRO A 61 13.42 20.93 -1.16
N TYR A 62 13.68 20.73 -2.45
CA TYR A 62 15.00 20.40 -2.98
C TYR A 62 16.15 21.24 -2.41
N ASN A 63 17.06 20.61 -1.67
CA ASN A 63 18.40 21.14 -1.54
C ASN A 63 19.28 20.63 -2.69
N SER A 64 19.46 21.47 -3.72
CA SER A 64 20.22 21.16 -4.93
C SER A 64 21.72 20.85 -4.69
N SER A 65 22.22 21.05 -3.46
CA SER A 65 23.59 20.72 -3.06
C SER A 65 23.79 19.28 -2.55
N LEU A 66 22.72 18.52 -2.28
CA LEU A 66 22.84 17.19 -1.64
C LEU A 66 23.21 16.04 -2.58
N ALA A 67 23.24 16.26 -3.89
CA ALA A 67 23.57 15.21 -4.85
C ALA A 67 24.90 15.46 -5.54
N GLU A 68 25.81 14.50 -5.37
CA GLU A 68 27.07 14.44 -6.12
C GLU A 68 26.80 14.50 -7.64
N PRO A 69 27.58 15.29 -8.40
CA PRO A 69 27.50 15.30 -9.86
C PRO A 69 27.65 13.88 -10.43
N GLY A 70 26.64 13.42 -11.19
CA GLY A 70 26.61 12.09 -11.78
C GLY A 70 26.04 10.97 -10.90
N SER A 71 25.52 11.28 -9.71
CA SER A 71 24.82 10.29 -8.88
C SER A 71 23.62 9.69 -9.62
N PRO A 72 23.50 8.35 -9.71
CA PRO A 72 22.32 7.69 -10.27
C PRO A 72 21.11 7.79 -9.33
N THR A 73 21.34 8.19 -8.07
CA THR A 73 20.30 8.40 -7.06
C THR A 73 19.68 9.79 -7.23
N PRO A 74 18.34 9.89 -7.41
CA PRO A 74 17.63 11.16 -7.47
C PRO A 74 17.93 12.01 -6.24
N ARG A 75 18.17 13.30 -6.45
CA ARG A 75 18.50 14.27 -5.39
C ARG A 75 17.45 14.25 -4.28
N ASP A 76 16.20 14.12 -4.70
CA ASP A 76 14.99 14.11 -3.87
C ASP A 76 14.98 12.96 -2.88
N LEU A 77 15.57 11.82 -3.27
CA LEU A 77 15.65 10.66 -2.40
C LEU A 77 16.70 10.84 -1.29
N ILE A 78 17.76 11.61 -1.57
CA ILE A 78 18.77 11.99 -0.57
C ILE A 78 18.17 13.02 0.39
N ASP A 79 17.49 14.02 -0.13
CA ASP A 79 16.84 15.06 0.67
C ASP A 79 15.74 14.48 1.56
N TRP A 80 14.88 13.60 1.04
CA TRP A 80 13.91 12.89 1.87
C TRP A 80 14.57 12.00 2.93
N ALA A 81 15.71 11.38 2.62
CA ALA A 81 16.43 10.53 3.58
C ALA A 81 16.88 11.32 4.81
N ASP A 82 17.33 12.56 4.63
CA ASP A 82 17.74 13.43 5.74
C ASP A 82 16.57 13.80 6.66
N HIS A 83 15.34 13.77 6.16
CA HIS A 83 14.12 14.07 6.93
C HIS A 83 13.49 12.82 7.58
N LEU A 84 14.02 11.61 7.34
CA LEU A 84 13.49 10.39 7.93
C LEU A 84 13.66 10.39 9.45
N GLY A 85 12.59 9.99 10.16
CA GLY A 85 12.57 9.97 11.62
C GLY A 85 12.58 11.36 12.28
N GLN A 86 12.61 12.45 11.51
CA GLN A 86 12.46 13.79 12.05
C GLN A 86 10.98 14.11 12.24
N ASN A 87 10.65 14.67 13.41
CA ASN A 87 9.30 15.18 13.66
C ASN A 87 9.08 16.45 12.85
N TRP A 88 7.87 16.58 12.32
CA TRP A 88 7.45 17.82 11.70
C TRP A 88 7.45 18.94 12.73
N GLY A 89 8.28 19.96 12.51
CA GLY A 89 8.35 21.11 13.41
C GLY A 89 7.03 21.87 13.47
N GLY A 90 6.65 22.34 14.66
CA GLY A 90 5.47 23.20 14.85
C GLY A 90 4.15 22.47 15.08
N VAL A 91 4.17 21.15 15.28
CA VAL A 91 3.01 20.37 15.74
C VAL A 91 3.38 19.53 16.97
N ASP A 92 2.43 19.32 17.89
CA ASP A 92 2.63 18.55 19.13
C ASP A 92 2.59 17.02 18.88
N GLN A 93 2.21 16.60 17.68
CA GLN A 93 2.10 15.20 17.28
C GLN A 93 3.44 14.63 16.81
N ASP A 94 3.71 13.37 17.13
CA ASP A 94 4.82 12.57 16.57
C ASP A 94 4.50 12.19 15.12
N ILE A 95 4.61 13.18 14.23
CA ILE A 95 4.53 12.98 12.78
C ILE A 95 5.95 12.87 12.25
N SER A 96 6.41 11.63 12.10
CA SER A 96 7.72 11.30 11.54
C SER A 96 7.58 10.48 10.25
N ILE A 97 8.44 10.74 9.27
CA ILE A 97 8.44 10.01 8.00
C ILE A 97 9.21 8.71 8.19
N ARG A 98 8.56 7.59 7.83
CA ARG A 98 9.08 6.23 8.04
C ARG A 98 9.13 5.40 6.76
N GLY A 99 9.13 6.05 5.61
CA GLY A 99 9.15 5.37 4.33
C GLY A 99 9.21 6.32 3.14
N ILE A 100 9.36 5.73 1.96
CA ILE A 100 9.40 6.40 0.67
C ILE A 100 8.32 5.82 -0.24
N PHE A 101 7.53 6.73 -0.82
CA PHE A 101 6.58 6.43 -1.89
C PHE A 101 7.14 6.96 -3.19
N PHE A 102 7.41 6.08 -4.15
CA PHE A 102 7.83 6.47 -5.49
C PHE A 102 6.63 6.53 -6.41
N ASP A 103 6.31 7.73 -6.88
CA ASP A 103 5.26 7.92 -7.87
C ASP A 103 5.77 7.68 -9.30
N GLU A 104 4.84 7.36 -10.21
CA GLU A 104 5.07 7.16 -11.65
C GLU A 104 6.28 6.29 -12.02
N ILE A 105 6.51 5.19 -11.27
CA ILE A 105 7.59 4.25 -11.61
C ILE A 105 7.34 3.63 -12.98
N ASN A 106 8.22 3.95 -13.93
CA ASN A 106 8.20 3.34 -15.26
C ASN A 106 8.59 1.86 -15.16
N THR A 107 7.68 0.97 -15.54
CA THR A 107 7.84 -0.49 -15.42
C THR A 107 8.42 -1.16 -16.67
N ASP A 108 8.83 -0.40 -17.68
CA ASP A 108 9.59 -0.94 -18.82
C ASP A 108 10.83 -1.70 -18.33
N HIS A 109 11.06 -2.89 -18.88
CA HIS A 109 12.20 -3.74 -18.52
C HIS A 109 13.55 -3.01 -18.66
N ALA A 110 13.69 -2.07 -19.59
CA ALA A 110 14.88 -1.24 -19.73
C ALA A 110 15.15 -0.36 -18.49
N GLN A 111 14.10 -0.01 -17.72
CA GLN A 111 14.19 0.76 -16.49
C GLN A 111 14.32 -0.11 -15.24
N LEU A 112 14.15 -1.43 -15.36
CA LEU A 112 14.11 -2.35 -14.22
C LEU A 112 15.34 -2.19 -13.33
N ARG A 113 16.54 -2.16 -13.92
CA ARG A 113 17.78 -2.07 -13.15
C ARG A 113 17.82 -0.78 -12.31
N ARG A 114 17.45 0.35 -12.91
CA ARG A 114 17.36 1.63 -12.22
C ARG A 114 16.37 1.54 -11.06
N ASN A 115 15.17 1.00 -11.28
CA ASN A 115 14.16 0.90 -10.23
C ASN A 115 14.57 -0.02 -9.07
N LEU A 116 15.28 -1.11 -9.36
CA LEU A 116 15.84 -2.00 -8.33
C LEU A 116 16.92 -1.28 -7.50
N ASP A 117 17.78 -0.48 -8.16
CA ASP A 117 18.81 0.28 -7.46
C ASP A 117 18.21 1.41 -6.61
N LEU A 118 17.18 2.12 -7.10
CA LEU A 118 16.40 3.10 -6.31
C LEU A 118 15.77 2.46 -5.08
N THR A 119 15.10 1.33 -5.28
CA THR A 119 14.41 0.61 -4.20
C THR A 119 15.39 0.11 -3.15
N ARG A 120 16.57 -0.40 -3.59
CA ARG A 120 17.64 -0.83 -2.68
C ARG A 120 18.20 0.34 -1.88
N TYR A 121 18.45 1.48 -2.52
CA TYR A 121 18.91 2.68 -1.84
C TYR A 121 17.87 3.16 -0.81
N ALA A 122 16.61 3.31 -1.22
CA ALA A 122 15.52 3.69 -0.33
C ALA A 122 15.45 2.76 0.89
N LYS A 123 15.51 1.43 0.69
CA LYS A 123 15.55 0.45 1.78
C LYS A 123 16.74 0.66 2.73
N SER A 124 17.90 1.02 2.19
CA SER A 124 19.11 1.25 3.01
C SER A 124 18.99 2.48 3.90
N VAL A 125 18.28 3.53 3.47
CA VAL A 125 18.12 4.77 4.25
C VAL A 125 16.91 4.73 5.19
N VAL A 126 15.82 4.04 4.83
CA VAL A 126 14.63 3.92 5.69
C VAL A 126 14.79 2.93 6.85
N GLY A 127 15.88 2.15 6.89
CA GLY A 127 16.25 1.34 8.05
C GLY A 127 15.21 0.31 8.49
N GLY A 128 14.44 -0.26 7.55
CA GLY A 128 13.31 -1.15 7.82
C GLY A 128 11.93 -0.49 7.66
N GLY A 129 11.91 0.81 7.38
CA GLY A 129 10.73 1.54 6.93
C GLY A 129 10.18 1.07 5.57
N LEU A 130 9.12 1.72 5.13
CA LEU A 130 8.33 1.29 3.98
C LEU A 130 8.89 1.82 2.68
N VAL A 131 8.98 0.97 1.65
CA VAL A 131 9.18 1.40 0.27
C VAL A 131 7.99 0.95 -0.57
N VAL A 132 7.25 1.92 -1.10
CA VAL A 132 6.05 1.70 -1.92
C VAL A 132 6.32 2.23 -3.32
N LEU A 133 5.98 1.45 -4.35
CA LEU A 133 6.05 1.91 -5.74
C LEU A 133 4.65 2.10 -6.28
N ASN A 134 4.40 3.26 -6.89
CA ASN A 134 3.21 3.53 -7.68
C ASN A 134 3.58 3.64 -9.16
N PRO A 135 3.37 2.59 -9.95
CA PRO A 135 3.52 2.69 -11.40
C PRO A 135 2.34 3.41 -12.09
N GLY A 136 1.19 3.58 -11.43
CA GLY A 136 -0.06 4.07 -12.07
C GLY A 136 -0.67 3.12 -13.11
N VAL A 137 0.05 2.06 -13.49
CA VAL A 137 -0.32 1.03 -14.47
C VAL A 137 0.13 -0.35 -14.00
N ALA A 138 -0.31 -1.41 -14.69
CA ALA A 138 0.23 -2.73 -14.40
C ALA A 138 1.74 -2.81 -14.67
N VAL A 139 2.44 -3.57 -13.82
CA VAL A 139 3.86 -3.91 -14.03
C VAL A 139 4.00 -4.67 -15.34
N GLN A 140 4.85 -4.16 -16.25
CA GLN A 140 5.08 -4.79 -17.54
C GLN A 140 5.84 -6.13 -17.41
N PRO A 141 5.63 -7.06 -18.36
CA PRO A 141 6.35 -8.33 -18.37
C PRO A 141 7.87 -8.16 -18.34
N GLY A 142 8.55 -8.97 -17.54
CA GLY A 142 10.01 -8.90 -17.33
C GLY A 142 10.44 -8.01 -16.16
N SER A 143 9.53 -7.19 -15.61
CA SER A 143 9.80 -6.32 -14.45
C SER A 143 9.21 -6.83 -13.13
N GLU A 144 8.80 -8.10 -13.07
CA GLU A 144 8.09 -8.67 -11.91
C GLU A 144 8.95 -8.72 -10.64
N THR A 145 10.28 -8.67 -10.74
CA THR A 145 11.16 -8.58 -9.56
C THR A 145 10.92 -7.31 -8.75
N LEU A 146 10.21 -6.32 -9.27
CA LEU A 146 9.74 -5.15 -8.51
C LEU A 146 8.81 -5.54 -7.34
N PHE A 147 8.03 -6.63 -7.48
CA PHE A 147 7.16 -7.12 -6.40
C PHE A 147 7.95 -7.64 -5.19
N ASP A 148 9.16 -8.17 -5.41
CA ASP A 148 10.05 -8.60 -4.34
C ASP A 148 10.89 -7.43 -3.80
N ALA A 149 11.17 -6.44 -4.65
CA ALA A 149 12.01 -5.31 -4.31
C ALA A 149 11.31 -4.34 -3.35
N ALA A 150 10.01 -4.10 -3.48
CA ALA A 150 9.26 -3.15 -2.66
C ALA A 150 8.50 -3.83 -1.51
N ASN A 151 8.04 -3.05 -0.52
CA ASN A 151 7.09 -3.54 0.49
C ASN A 151 5.67 -3.64 -0.07
N SER A 152 5.32 -2.76 -1.03
CA SER A 152 4.03 -2.75 -1.70
C SER A 152 4.14 -2.10 -3.08
N ILE A 153 3.28 -2.53 -4.00
CA ILE A 153 3.12 -1.92 -5.33
C ILE A 153 1.65 -1.59 -5.55
N LEU A 154 1.36 -0.37 -6.02
CA LEU A 154 0.00 0.01 -6.42
C LEU A 154 -0.27 -0.58 -7.81
N LYS A 155 -1.09 -1.63 -7.86
CA LYS A 155 -1.48 -2.27 -9.13
C LYS A 155 -2.70 -1.63 -9.79
N LEU A 156 -3.44 -0.81 -9.04
CA LEU A 156 -4.68 -0.20 -9.50
C LEU A 156 -4.81 1.19 -8.89
N GLU A 157 -4.76 2.18 -9.77
CA GLU A 157 -5.07 3.57 -9.46
C GLU A 157 -5.99 4.06 -10.59
N THR A 158 -7.30 4.06 -10.33
CA THR A 158 -8.28 4.41 -11.35
C THR A 158 -9.57 4.90 -10.71
N CYS A 159 -10.40 5.59 -11.50
CA CYS A 159 -11.72 6.00 -11.06
C CYS A 159 -12.58 4.77 -10.74
N TYR A 160 -13.42 4.87 -9.71
CA TYR A 160 -14.44 3.85 -9.47
C TYR A 160 -15.35 3.74 -10.70
N THR A 161 -15.31 2.61 -11.39
CA THR A 161 -16.26 2.28 -12.45
C THR A 161 -17.27 1.26 -11.89
N LYS A 162 -18.55 1.37 -12.29
CA LYS A 162 -19.60 0.42 -11.87
C LYS A 162 -19.33 -1.02 -12.35
N ASP A 163 -18.39 -1.20 -13.27
CA ASP A 163 -18.05 -2.47 -13.87
C ASP A 163 -16.86 -3.10 -13.13
N HIS A 164 -17.16 -3.82 -12.03
CA HIS A 164 -16.19 -4.54 -11.20
C HIS A 164 -15.24 -5.44 -12.02
N ASP A 165 -15.63 -5.85 -13.22
CA ASP A 165 -14.83 -6.69 -14.13
C ASP A 165 -13.65 -5.96 -14.78
N GLN A 166 -13.62 -4.62 -14.82
CA GLN A 166 -12.42 -3.89 -15.20
C GLN A 166 -11.31 -4.09 -14.17
N ALA A 167 -11.61 -3.92 -12.88
CA ALA A 167 -10.66 -4.20 -11.81
C ALA A 167 -10.22 -5.67 -11.82
N ALA A 168 -11.16 -6.61 -11.98
CA ALA A 168 -10.88 -8.05 -11.97
C ALA A 168 -9.96 -8.55 -13.10
N ARG A 169 -9.90 -7.85 -14.24
CA ARG A 169 -8.99 -8.20 -15.36
C ARG A 169 -7.52 -7.96 -15.01
N TRP A 170 -7.22 -6.95 -14.20
CA TRP A 170 -5.86 -6.63 -13.74
C TRP A 170 -5.35 -7.58 -12.65
N TYR A 171 -6.26 -8.22 -11.89
CA TYR A 171 -5.92 -9.18 -10.84
C TYR A 171 -5.67 -10.62 -11.35
N ARG A 172 -6.00 -10.94 -12.61
CA ARG A 172 -5.85 -12.31 -13.18
C ARG A 172 -4.50 -12.59 -13.84
N ALA A 173 -3.57 -11.64 -13.87
CA ALA A 173 -2.20 -11.93 -14.26
C ALA A 173 -1.58 -12.86 -13.19
N PRO A 174 -0.92 -13.98 -13.57
CA PRO A 174 -0.35 -14.91 -12.61
C PRO A 174 0.64 -14.19 -11.69
N LEU A 175 0.34 -14.19 -10.40
CA LEU A 175 1.25 -13.70 -9.38
C LEU A 175 2.44 -14.69 -9.27
N PRO A 176 3.66 -14.22 -9.00
CA PRO A 176 4.72 -15.10 -8.54
C PRO A 176 4.22 -15.89 -7.31
N SER A 177 4.57 -17.18 -7.25
CA SER A 177 4.13 -18.20 -6.27
C SER A 177 4.23 -17.88 -4.76
N ARG A 178 4.56 -16.65 -4.36
CA ARG A 178 4.63 -16.19 -2.97
C ARG A 178 3.55 -15.19 -2.54
N LEU A 179 2.65 -14.74 -3.43
CA LEU A 179 1.57 -13.80 -3.10
C LEU A 179 0.17 -14.44 -2.99
N ASP A 180 0.09 -15.76 -2.80
CA ASP A 180 -1.15 -16.58 -2.79
C ASP A 180 -2.10 -16.34 -1.60
N THR A 181 -2.12 -15.14 -1.00
CA THR A 181 -3.03 -14.87 0.13
C THR A 181 -3.81 -13.58 0.03
N PHE A 182 -4.35 -13.23 -1.15
CA PHE A 182 -5.40 -12.21 -1.22
C PHE A 182 -6.42 -12.56 -2.31
N TYR A 183 -7.34 -13.46 -1.94
CA TYR A 183 -8.77 -13.55 -2.30
C TYR A 183 -9.20 -15.03 -2.40
N LYS A 184 -9.62 -15.64 -1.29
CA LYS A 184 -10.37 -16.90 -1.35
C LYS A 184 -11.83 -16.54 -1.59
N ARG A 185 -12.30 -16.67 -2.84
CA ARG A 185 -13.73 -16.61 -3.14
C ARG A 185 -14.38 -17.84 -2.50
N GLU A 186 -15.15 -17.66 -1.43
CA GLU A 186 -16.03 -18.75 -0.99
C GLU A 186 -17.02 -19.08 -2.10
N PRO A 187 -17.29 -20.36 -2.39
CA PRO A 187 -18.31 -20.72 -3.36
C PRO A 187 -19.65 -20.19 -2.86
N GLN A 188 -20.30 -19.32 -3.64
CA GLN A 188 -21.70 -19.03 -3.39
C GLN A 188 -22.46 -20.36 -3.50
N GLN A 189 -23.14 -20.74 -2.41
CA GLN A 189 -24.16 -21.79 -2.48
C GLN A 189 -25.14 -21.42 -3.60
N PRO A 190 -25.45 -22.32 -4.53
CA PRO A 190 -26.39 -22.01 -5.59
C PRO A 190 -27.74 -21.66 -4.98
N ALA A 191 -28.25 -20.48 -5.33
CA ALA A 191 -29.55 -19.98 -4.92
C ALA A 191 -30.63 -21.03 -5.24
N GLN A 192 -31.35 -21.48 -4.21
CA GLN A 192 -32.56 -22.27 -4.42
C GLN A 192 -33.57 -21.41 -5.17
N GLN A 193 -34.05 -21.91 -6.31
CA GLN A 193 -35.12 -21.30 -7.08
C GLN A 193 -36.39 -21.22 -6.23
N GLN A 194 -36.76 -20.02 -5.81
CA GLN A 194 -38.11 -19.76 -5.30
C GLN A 194 -39.06 -19.58 -6.49
N GLN A 195 -40.03 -20.49 -6.61
CA GLN A 195 -41.18 -20.36 -7.51
C GLN A 195 -42.11 -19.23 -7.04
N PRO A 196 -42.84 -18.54 -7.95
CA PRO A 196 -43.72 -17.44 -7.60
C PRO A 196 -45.10 -17.97 -7.19
N GLY A 197 -45.64 -17.49 -6.06
CA GLY A 197 -47.01 -17.86 -5.66
C GLY A 197 -47.56 -17.11 -4.44
N GLY A 198 -48.26 -16.00 -4.69
CA GLY A 198 -49.46 -15.61 -3.94
C GLY A 198 -49.31 -14.58 -2.80
N PRO A 199 -50.23 -13.59 -2.69
CA PRO A 199 -50.23 -12.60 -1.62
C PRO A 199 -51.00 -13.12 -0.39
N VAL A 200 -50.46 -12.89 0.81
CA VAL A 200 -51.23 -13.04 2.06
C VAL A 200 -50.96 -11.83 2.97
N PHE A 201 -52.04 -11.12 3.27
CA PHE A 201 -52.19 -10.08 4.27
C PHE A 201 -52.05 -10.64 5.69
N SER A 202 -51.51 -9.87 6.65
CA SER A 202 -52.29 -9.29 7.78
C SER A 202 -51.45 -8.95 9.02
N ARG A 203 -51.52 -7.65 9.37
CA ARG A 203 -51.59 -6.96 10.68
C ARG A 203 -50.71 -7.40 11.88
N ASN A 204 -49.96 -6.41 12.36
CA ASN A 204 -49.53 -6.15 13.75
C ASN A 204 -50.68 -6.30 14.77
N PRO A 205 -50.42 -6.52 16.07
CA PRO A 205 -49.51 -5.75 16.94
C PRO A 205 -48.09 -6.32 17.07
#